data_AF-A0A258B630-F1
#
_entry.id   AF-A0A258B630-F1
#
_cell.length_a   1.000
_cell.length_b   1.000
_cell.length_c   1.000
_cell.angle_alpha   90.00
_cell.angle_beta   90.00
_cell.angle_gamma   90.00
#
_symmetry.space_group_name_H-M   'P 1'
#
loop_
_entity.id
_entity.type
_entity.pdbx_description
1 polymer ?
#
loop_
_entity_poly.entity_id
_entity_poly.type
_entity_poly.pdbx_seq_one_letter_code
_entity_poly.pdbx_strand_id
1 'polypeptide(L)'
;PNPRRLAVGLEQARLAMLLAVLHRHAGVACFDQDVFLNAVGGVKISEPAADLAVLLAIQSSIRNKALPKELIVFGEVGLAGEIRPCPRGQERLKEAAKLGFTVAIIPKANMPKTMIAGLTVIPVERIDQAIAAAAELSQ
;
A
#
# COMPACT_ATOMS: atom_id res chain seq x y z
N PRO A 1 -21.46 1.47 20.35
CA PRO A 1 -21.53 1.51 18.87
C PRO A 1 -20.27 0.91 18.27
N ASN A 2 -20.39 -0.06 17.36
CA ASN A 2 -19.22 -0.61 16.66
C ASN A 2 -18.85 0.32 15.50
N PRO A 3 -17.56 0.66 15.30
CA PRO A 3 -17.14 1.46 14.16
C PRO A 3 -17.47 0.79 12.84
N ARG A 4 -17.82 1.60 11.86
CA ARG A 4 -18.18 1.19 10.51
C ARG A 4 -16.92 0.90 9.72
N ARG A 5 -16.91 -0.22 9.00
CA ARG A 5 -15.84 -0.59 8.08
C ARG A 5 -16.47 -0.87 6.74
N LEU A 6 -16.36 0.06 5.81
CA LEU A 6 -16.95 -0.05 4.47
C LEU A 6 -15.84 -0.04 3.43
N ALA A 7 -15.96 -0.94 2.45
CA ALA A 7 -15.05 -1.02 1.32
C ALA A 7 -15.86 -1.05 0.02
N VAL A 8 -15.52 -0.18 -0.92
CA VAL A 8 -16.06 -0.18 -2.28
C VAL A 8 -14.91 -0.54 -3.22
N GLY A 9 -15.10 -1.59 -4.02
CA GLY A 9 -14.07 -2.09 -4.93
C GLY A 9 -12.99 -2.97 -4.26
N LEU A 10 -13.07 -3.21 -2.96
CA LEU A 10 -12.30 -4.22 -2.22
C LEU A 10 -13.25 -5.08 -1.39
N GLU A 11 -12.90 -6.35 -1.17
CA GLU A 11 -13.65 -7.25 -0.30
C GLU A 11 -13.52 -6.82 1.19
N GLN A 12 -14.60 -6.94 1.96
CA GLN A 12 -14.69 -6.38 3.31
C GLN A 12 -13.89 -7.19 4.35
N ALA A 13 -13.86 -8.51 4.25
CA ALA A 13 -13.02 -9.34 5.11
C ALA A 13 -11.53 -9.07 4.89
N ARG A 14 -11.12 -8.79 3.64
CA ARG A 14 -9.77 -8.34 3.32
C ARG A 14 -9.43 -7.01 4.00
N LEU A 15 -10.32 -6.01 3.99
CA LEU A 15 -10.11 -4.77 4.76
C LEU A 15 -9.96 -5.05 6.26
N ALA A 16 -10.83 -5.90 6.83
CA ALA A 16 -10.75 -6.25 8.26
C ALA A 16 -9.41 -6.91 8.62
N MET A 17 -8.92 -7.83 7.79
CA MET A 17 -7.61 -8.46 7.93
C MET A 17 -6.47 -7.43 7.89
N LEU A 18 -6.49 -6.54 6.89
CA LEU A 18 -5.47 -5.51 6.73
C LEU A 18 -5.40 -4.57 7.95
N LEU A 19 -6.55 -4.13 8.47
CA LEU A 19 -6.61 -3.33 9.70
C LEU A 19 -6.01 -4.08 10.91
N ALA A 20 -6.23 -5.39 11.02
CA ALA A 20 -5.66 -6.20 12.09
C ALA A 20 -4.13 -6.28 12.00
N VAL A 21 -3.58 -6.47 10.80
CA VAL A 21 -2.13 -6.48 10.55
C VAL A 21 -1.52 -5.11 10.84
N LEU A 22 -2.16 -4.04 10.37
CA LEU A 22 -1.71 -2.67 10.57
C LEU A 22 -1.61 -2.34 12.07
N HIS A 23 -2.61 -2.70 12.86
CA HIS A 23 -2.55 -2.53 14.31
C HIS A 23 -1.42 -3.36 14.94
N ARG A 24 -1.35 -4.67 14.63
CA ARG A 24 -0.41 -5.59 15.28
C ARG A 24 1.05 -5.24 14.99
N HIS A 25 1.35 -4.82 13.77
CA HIS A 25 2.74 -4.71 13.30
C HIS A 25 3.21 -3.28 13.07
N ALA A 26 2.31 -2.30 12.97
CA ALA A 26 2.67 -0.88 12.87
C ALA A 26 2.18 -0.03 14.05
N GLY A 27 1.47 -0.62 15.02
CA GLY A 27 0.97 0.10 16.20
C GLY A 27 -0.13 1.13 15.89
N VAL A 28 -0.75 1.05 14.72
CA VAL A 28 -1.78 1.98 14.27
C VAL A 28 -3.14 1.38 14.63
N ALA A 29 -3.75 1.90 15.70
CA ALA A 29 -5.05 1.45 16.16
C ALA A 29 -6.17 2.15 15.39
N CYS A 30 -7.06 1.36 14.77
CA CYS A 30 -8.26 1.84 14.07
C CYS A 30 -9.55 1.29 14.71
N PHE A 31 -9.49 0.86 15.98
CA PHE A 31 -10.60 0.16 16.64
C PHE A 31 -11.76 1.06 17.03
N ASP A 32 -11.51 2.36 17.15
CA ASP A 32 -12.47 3.39 17.50
C ASP A 32 -12.78 4.30 16.31
N GLN A 33 -12.23 4.00 15.12
CA GLN A 33 -12.38 4.80 13.92
C GLN A 33 -13.30 4.11 12.91
N ASP A 34 -14.17 4.91 12.29
CA ASP A 34 -14.85 4.48 11.07
C ASP A 34 -13.85 4.48 9.91
N VAL A 35 -13.80 3.38 9.15
CA VAL A 35 -12.91 3.23 7.99
C VAL A 35 -13.75 3.06 6.74
N PHE A 36 -13.62 4.01 5.82
CA PHE A 36 -14.25 3.96 4.50
C PHE A 36 -13.15 3.88 3.44
N LEU A 37 -13.11 2.79 2.70
CA LEU A 37 -12.17 2.56 1.60
C LEU A 37 -12.92 2.58 0.27
N ASN A 38 -12.39 3.30 -0.72
CA ASN A 38 -12.95 3.36 -2.06
C ASN A 38 -11.87 3.17 -3.12
N ALA A 39 -12.00 2.14 -3.95
CA ALA A 39 -11.22 1.99 -5.17
C ALA A 39 -11.83 2.87 -6.28
N VAL A 40 -11.15 3.98 -6.59
CA VAL A 40 -11.63 4.98 -7.55
C VAL A 40 -11.65 4.43 -8.97
N GLY A 41 -12.59 4.92 -9.80
CA GLY A 41 -12.74 4.49 -11.20
C GLY A 41 -13.67 3.30 -11.39
N GLY A 42 -14.39 2.88 -10.33
CA GLY A 42 -15.33 1.76 -10.40
C GLY A 42 -14.65 0.39 -10.52
N VAL A 43 -13.35 0.33 -10.21
CA VAL A 43 -12.55 -0.89 -10.33
C VAL A 43 -12.84 -1.84 -9.16
N LYS A 44 -12.77 -3.14 -9.43
CA LYS A 44 -12.81 -4.19 -8.42
C LYS A 44 -11.42 -4.80 -8.28
N ILE A 45 -10.83 -4.65 -7.10
CA ILE A 45 -9.50 -5.13 -6.76
C ILE A 45 -9.62 -6.52 -6.13
N SER A 46 -9.32 -7.55 -6.92
CA SER A 46 -9.25 -8.93 -6.44
C SER A 46 -7.83 -9.38 -6.09
N GLU A 47 -6.81 -8.66 -6.57
CA GLU A 47 -5.43 -9.12 -6.43
C GLU A 47 -4.77 -8.72 -5.09
N PRO A 48 -3.95 -9.59 -4.47
CA PRO A 48 -3.22 -9.29 -3.23
C PRO A 48 -2.26 -8.10 -3.33
N ALA A 49 -1.75 -7.78 -4.53
CA ALA A 49 -0.76 -6.73 -4.74
C ALA A 49 -1.19 -5.32 -4.29
N ALA A 50 -2.49 -5.09 -4.09
CA ALA A 50 -3.01 -3.83 -3.60
C ALA A 50 -2.95 -3.66 -2.07
N ASP A 51 -2.62 -4.72 -1.30
CA ASP A 51 -2.68 -4.68 0.17
C ASP A 51 -1.84 -3.55 0.75
N LEU A 52 -0.59 -3.43 0.31
CA LEU A 52 0.32 -2.41 0.80
C LEU A 52 -0.18 -0.99 0.48
N ALA A 53 -0.74 -0.79 -0.71
CA ALA A 53 -1.30 0.50 -1.13
C ALA A 53 -2.50 0.89 -0.25
N VAL A 54 -3.38 -0.07 0.07
CA VAL A 54 -4.53 0.13 0.97
C VAL A 54 -4.05 0.54 2.36
N LEU A 55 -3.03 -0.14 2.90
CA LEU A 55 -2.51 0.17 4.24
C LEU A 55 -1.87 1.56 4.31
N LEU A 56 -1.09 1.95 3.29
CA LEU A 56 -0.50 3.28 3.24
C LEU A 56 -1.56 4.38 3.05
N ALA A 57 -2.63 4.12 2.28
CA ALA A 57 -3.74 5.04 2.15
C ALA A 57 -4.49 5.26 3.48
N ILE A 58 -4.75 4.17 4.22
CA ILE A 58 -5.37 4.25 5.56
C ILE A 58 -4.47 5.02 6.52
N GLN A 59 -3.17 4.71 6.54
CA GLN A 59 -2.20 5.39 7.39
C GLN A 59 -2.11 6.89 7.07
N SER A 60 -2.08 7.24 5.78
CA SER A 60 -2.09 8.62 5.28
C SER A 60 -3.33 9.38 5.77
N SER A 61 -4.52 8.76 5.67
CA SER A 61 -5.77 9.33 6.15
C SER A 61 -5.78 9.56 7.66
N ILE A 62 -5.32 8.59 8.46
CA ILE A 62 -5.26 8.70 9.92
C ILE A 62 -4.27 9.78 10.36
N ARG A 63 -3.14 9.88 9.67
CA ARG A 63 -2.11 10.88 9.98
C ARG A 63 -2.41 12.27 9.42
N ASN A 64 -3.46 12.39 8.58
CA ASN A 64 -3.78 13.60 7.84
C ASN A 64 -2.57 14.17 7.08
N LYS A 65 -1.82 13.29 6.41
CA LYS A 65 -0.63 13.63 5.62
C LYS A 65 -0.75 13.03 4.24
N ALA A 66 -0.62 13.86 3.21
CA ALA A 66 -0.82 13.42 1.84
C ALA A 66 0.41 12.67 1.32
N LEU A 67 0.18 11.53 0.67
CA LEU A 67 1.21 10.84 -0.11
C LEU A 67 1.47 11.61 -1.41
N PRO A 68 2.70 11.57 -1.97
CA PRO A 68 2.98 12.17 -3.27
C PRO A 68 2.07 11.65 -4.38
N LYS A 69 1.71 12.51 -5.33
CA LYS A 69 0.84 12.14 -6.46
C LYS A 69 1.53 11.17 -7.42
N GLU A 70 2.84 11.26 -7.51
CA GLU A 70 3.70 10.47 -8.39
C GLU A 70 4.24 9.19 -7.71
N LEU A 71 3.67 8.82 -6.55
CA LEU A 71 3.98 7.57 -5.84
C LEU A 71 3.11 6.41 -6.36
N ILE A 72 3.76 5.30 -6.71
CA ILE A 72 3.09 4.00 -6.90
C ILE A 72 3.46 3.02 -5.78
N VAL A 73 2.50 2.19 -5.39
CA VAL A 73 2.70 1.17 -4.36
C VAL A 73 2.09 -0.14 -4.81
N PHE A 74 2.82 -1.24 -4.62
CA PHE A 74 2.25 -2.57 -4.68
C PHE A 74 2.97 -3.50 -3.70
N GLY A 75 2.31 -4.56 -3.28
CA GLY A 75 2.83 -5.54 -2.33
C GLY A 75 1.68 -6.30 -1.67
N GLU A 76 1.81 -7.62 -1.59
CA GLU A 76 0.94 -8.44 -0.77
C GLU A 76 1.40 -8.36 0.68
N VAL A 77 0.46 -8.24 1.61
CA VAL A 77 0.79 -8.11 3.04
C VAL A 77 0.41 -9.41 3.75
N GLY A 78 1.41 -10.07 4.31
CA GLY A 78 1.20 -11.25 5.13
C GLY A 78 0.76 -10.92 6.55
N LEU A 79 0.19 -11.92 7.23
CA LEU A 79 -0.32 -11.76 8.60
C LEU A 79 0.79 -11.47 9.64
N ALA A 80 2.06 -11.78 9.34
CA ALA A 80 3.20 -11.45 10.19
C ALA A 80 3.81 -10.07 9.87
N GLY A 81 3.13 -9.27 9.05
CA GLY A 81 3.54 -7.92 8.65
C GLY A 81 4.64 -7.90 7.59
N GLU A 82 4.95 -9.05 6.99
CA GLU A 82 5.89 -9.17 5.88
C GLU A 82 5.27 -8.73 4.55
N ILE A 83 6.10 -8.17 3.67
CA ILE A 83 5.70 -7.74 2.34
C ILE A 83 6.17 -8.77 1.31
N ARG A 84 5.21 -9.42 0.67
CA ARG A 84 5.42 -10.55 -0.24
C ARG A 84 5.47 -10.08 -1.70
N PRO A 85 6.27 -10.74 -2.55
CA PRO A 85 6.42 -10.35 -3.95
C PRO A 85 5.11 -10.53 -4.73
N CYS A 86 4.86 -9.61 -5.64
CA CYS A 86 3.73 -9.66 -6.55
C CYS A 86 4.14 -10.19 -7.93
N PRO A 87 3.24 -10.89 -8.65
CA PRO A 87 3.46 -11.26 -10.03
C PRO A 87 3.71 -10.04 -10.91
N ARG A 88 4.60 -10.19 -11.88
CA ARG A 88 4.89 -9.18 -12.92
C ARG A 88 5.32 -7.81 -12.36
N GLY A 89 6.07 -7.80 -11.26
CA GLY A 89 6.52 -6.56 -10.61
C GLY A 89 7.40 -5.68 -11.51
N GLN A 90 8.21 -6.28 -12.37
CA GLN A 90 9.05 -5.55 -13.34
C GLN A 90 8.21 -4.82 -14.38
N GLU A 91 7.19 -5.49 -14.92
CA GLU A 91 6.27 -4.92 -15.89
C GLU A 91 5.46 -3.77 -15.26
N ARG A 92 5.01 -3.92 -14.00
CA ARG A 92 4.32 -2.85 -13.26
C ARG A 92 5.19 -1.60 -13.14
N LEU A 93 6.47 -1.76 -12.76
CA LEU A 93 7.39 -0.63 -12.62
C LEU A 93 7.66 0.07 -13.95
N LYS A 94 7.88 -0.71 -15.02
CA LYS A 94 8.10 -0.15 -16.37
C LYS A 94 6.88 0.64 -16.84
N GLU A 95 5.68 0.13 -16.60
CA GLU A 95 4.45 0.82 -16.97
C GLU A 95 4.23 2.08 -16.12
N ALA A 96 4.51 2.01 -14.81
CA ALA A 96 4.45 3.16 -13.92
C ALA A 96 5.38 4.29 -14.39
N ALA A 97 6.62 3.97 -14.75
CA ALA A 97 7.56 4.96 -15.26
C ALA A 97 7.06 5.63 -16.56
N LYS A 98 6.45 4.87 -17.49
CA LYS A 98 5.85 5.45 -18.72
C LYS A 98 4.70 6.39 -18.42
N LEU A 99 3.91 6.09 -17.38
CA LEU A 99 2.77 6.90 -16.94
C LEU A 99 3.19 8.12 -16.10
N GLY A 100 4.49 8.31 -15.85
CA GLY A 100 5.02 9.49 -15.16
C GLY A 100 5.15 9.34 -13.63
N PHE A 101 5.01 8.13 -13.08
CA PHE A 101 5.34 7.90 -11.67
C PHE A 101 6.86 7.99 -11.47
N THR A 102 7.28 8.66 -10.39
CA THR A 102 8.69 8.96 -10.11
C THR A 102 9.21 8.21 -8.88
N VAL A 103 8.32 7.70 -8.02
CA VAL A 103 8.68 6.94 -6.83
C VAL A 103 7.81 5.68 -6.73
N ALA A 104 8.40 4.55 -6.35
CA ALA A 104 7.72 3.28 -6.14
C ALA A 104 8.08 2.65 -4.79
N ILE A 105 7.11 2.32 -3.94
CA ILE A 105 7.31 1.45 -2.77
C ILE A 105 6.85 0.04 -3.12
N ILE A 106 7.76 -0.94 -3.05
CA ILE A 106 7.53 -2.30 -3.55
C ILE A 106 8.11 -3.39 -2.63
N PRO A 107 7.71 -4.66 -2.77
CA PRO A 107 8.37 -5.76 -2.07
C PRO A 107 9.83 -5.82 -2.53
N LYS A 108 10.78 -5.99 -1.59
CA LYS A 108 12.21 -6.12 -1.92
C LYS A 108 12.49 -7.25 -2.91
N ALA A 109 11.73 -8.33 -2.85
CA ALA A 109 11.83 -9.44 -3.81
C ALA A 109 11.40 -9.07 -5.24
N ASN A 110 10.70 -7.95 -5.46
CA ASN A 110 10.41 -7.41 -6.79
C ASN A 110 11.44 -6.40 -7.29
N MET A 111 12.54 -6.17 -6.56
CA MET A 111 13.55 -5.18 -6.95
C MET A 111 14.09 -5.45 -8.37
N PRO A 112 14.06 -4.46 -9.28
CA PRO A 112 14.63 -4.60 -10.61
C PRO A 112 16.14 -4.79 -10.58
N LYS A 113 16.64 -5.70 -11.43
CA LYS A 113 18.08 -5.90 -11.65
C LYS A 113 18.73 -4.71 -12.39
N THR A 114 17.93 -3.97 -13.15
CA THR A 114 18.37 -2.82 -13.94
C THR A 114 17.56 -1.61 -13.52
N MET A 115 18.23 -0.48 -13.30
CA MET A 115 17.56 0.77 -12.97
C MET A 115 16.54 1.15 -14.06
N ILE A 116 15.38 1.62 -13.62
CA ILE A 116 14.34 2.15 -14.51
C ILE A 116 14.50 3.67 -14.50
N ALA A 117 14.81 4.24 -15.66
CA ALA A 117 15.07 5.67 -15.77
C ALA A 117 13.87 6.49 -15.27
N GLY A 118 14.13 7.51 -14.45
CA GLY A 118 13.11 8.39 -13.88
C GLY A 118 12.30 7.80 -12.73
N LEU A 119 12.54 6.54 -12.32
CA LEU A 119 11.80 5.88 -11.24
C LEU A 119 12.72 5.53 -10.07
N THR A 120 12.49 6.18 -8.93
CA THR A 120 13.12 5.82 -7.66
C THR A 120 12.37 4.66 -7.02
N VAL A 121 13.05 3.55 -6.78
CA VAL A 121 12.43 2.34 -6.22
C VAL A 121 12.87 2.17 -4.77
N ILE A 122 11.91 2.10 -3.86
CA ILE A 122 12.08 1.90 -2.42
C ILE A 122 11.63 0.47 -2.09
N PRO A 123 12.57 -0.49 -1.96
CA PRO A 123 12.24 -1.86 -1.60
C PRO A 123 11.95 -1.98 -0.10
N VAL A 124 10.89 -2.69 0.26
CA VAL A 124 10.51 -2.98 1.65
C VAL A 124 10.29 -4.46 1.88
N GLU A 125 10.61 -4.93 3.09
CA GLU A 125 10.38 -6.31 3.53
C GLU A 125 9.22 -6.40 4.53
N ARG A 126 8.89 -5.29 5.19
CA ARG A 126 7.91 -5.23 6.27
C ARG A 126 7.07 -3.95 6.22
N ILE A 127 5.89 -4.01 6.83
CA ILE A 127 4.92 -2.90 6.84
C ILE A 127 5.42 -1.64 7.57
N ASP A 128 6.16 -1.80 8.66
CA ASP A 128 6.78 -0.71 9.42
C ASP A 128 7.78 0.08 8.56
N GLN A 129 8.59 -0.61 7.76
CA GLN A 129 9.49 0.01 6.79
C GLN A 129 8.72 0.80 5.72
N ALA A 130 7.62 0.24 5.21
CA ALA A 130 6.79 0.91 4.21
C ALA A 130 6.14 2.19 4.75
N ILE A 131 5.67 2.16 6.01
CA ILE A 131 5.10 3.34 6.67
C ILE A 131 6.17 4.40 6.91
N ALA A 132 7.37 4.01 7.34
CA ALA A 132 8.49 4.93 7.52
C ALA A 132 8.86 5.60 6.19
N ALA A 133 9.03 4.82 5.12
CA ALA A 133 9.31 5.34 3.79
C ALA A 133 8.19 6.29 3.29
N ALA A 134 6.93 5.91 3.47
CA ALA A 134 5.80 6.77 3.10
C ALA A 134 5.77 8.08 3.90
N ALA A 135 6.13 8.03 5.19
CA ALA A 135 6.17 9.22 6.04
C ALA A 135 7.28 10.20 5.64
N GLU A 136 8.43 9.71 5.16
CA GLU A 136 9.52 10.55 4.63
C GLU A 136 9.13 11.24 3.30
N LEU A 137 8.25 10.60 2.53
CA LEU A 137 7.76 11.13 1.26
C LEU A 137 6.56 12.09 1.41
N SER A 138 5.85 12.03 2.54
CA SER A 138 4.61 12.76 2.73
C SER A 138 4.85 14.25 2.99
N GLN A 139 3.99 15.10 2.44
CA GLN A 139 4.01 16.56 2.63
C GLN A 139 3.02 17.00 3.71
#